data_AF-A0A6A4VY49-F1
#
_entry.id   AF-A0A6A4VY49-F1
#
_cell.length_a   1.000
_cell.length_b   1.000
_cell.length_c   1.000
_cell.angle_alpha   90.00
_cell.angle_beta   90.00
_cell.angle_gamma   90.00
#
_symmetry.space_group_name_H-M   'P 1'
#
loop_
_entity.id
_entity.type
_entity.pdbx_description
1 polymer ?
#
loop_
_entity_poly.entity_id
_entity_poly.type
_entity_poly.pdbx_seq_one_letter_code
_entity_poly.pdbx_strand_id
1 'polypeptide(L)'
;MHNQLTSVLGRDLPVYLLGDTNIDVSRPEKQGVTSYLQQLSDLSLTQLITAPTRPGQNPTLIDHFITNKPELTSNARVVSCNISDHDLIAATVSVVKTRHVVNTINVRSTRRVNTDALCLDLLQADWSPLYGANSTSDKWSCFLSTWSPIIDAHMPMRVIKLKHRPYPWLQDDDVREAMAARDQARVDRQLTPCDATEAEFRLRRNAVKVDTKPGVRFILPDIIQELEIEDMA
;
A
#
# COMPACT_ATOMS: atom_id res chain seq x y z
N MET A 1 15.14 -6.62 -14.21
CA MET A 1 14.07 -7.46 -13.63
C MET A 1 14.63 -8.55 -12.70
N HIS A 2 15.63 -9.32 -13.13
CA HIS A 2 16.21 -10.46 -12.40
C HIS A 2 16.53 -10.22 -10.89
N ASN A 3 17.30 -9.18 -10.55
CA ASN A 3 17.66 -8.89 -9.15
C ASN A 3 16.45 -8.59 -8.26
N GLN A 4 15.41 -7.96 -8.82
CA GLN A 4 14.19 -7.62 -8.10
C GLN A 4 13.36 -8.86 -7.81
N LEU A 5 13.22 -9.75 -8.80
CA LEU A 5 12.52 -11.03 -8.63
C LEU A 5 13.26 -11.93 -7.62
N THR A 6 14.59 -12.01 -7.72
CA THR A 6 15.42 -12.77 -6.79
C THR A 6 15.24 -12.30 -5.34
N SER A 7 15.19 -10.99 -5.11
CA SER A 7 14.94 -10.41 -3.77
C SER A 7 13.56 -10.77 -3.21
N VAL A 8 12.52 -10.80 -4.07
CA VAL A 8 11.16 -11.18 -3.65
C VAL A 8 11.07 -12.67 -3.37
N LEU A 9 11.69 -13.50 -4.22
CA LEU A 9 11.73 -14.95 -4.08
C LEU A 9 12.51 -15.40 -2.84
N GLY A 10 13.54 -14.65 -2.43
CA GLY A 10 14.30 -14.92 -1.20
C GLY A 10 13.50 -14.82 0.10
N ARG A 11 12.22 -14.42 0.06
CA ARG A 11 11.33 -14.37 1.23
C ARG A 11 10.63 -15.69 1.54
N ASP A 12 10.78 -16.71 0.69
CA ASP A 12 10.13 -18.02 0.78
C ASP A 12 8.60 -17.93 0.95
N LEU A 13 7.99 -16.97 0.26
CA LEU A 13 6.54 -16.79 0.20
C LEU A 13 6.02 -17.16 -1.20
N PRO A 14 4.74 -17.56 -1.33
CA PRO A 14 4.10 -17.67 -2.63
C PRO A 14 4.10 -16.32 -3.36
N VAL A 15 4.63 -16.33 -4.58
CA VAL A 15 4.72 -15.19 -5.49
C VAL A 15 3.79 -15.42 -6.66
N TYR A 16 3.02 -14.40 -7.01
CA TYR A 16 2.13 -14.38 -8.17
C TYR A 16 2.41 -13.09 -8.95
N LEU A 17 2.81 -13.24 -10.21
CA LEU A 17 3.00 -12.13 -11.14
C LEU A 17 1.90 -12.23 -12.20
N LEU A 18 1.13 -11.16 -12.37
CA LEU A 18 0.06 -11.08 -13.36
C LEU A 18 0.19 -9.79 -14.15
N GLY A 19 -0.05 -9.86 -15.45
CA GLY A 19 -0.15 -8.67 -16.31
C GLY A 19 0.27 -8.93 -17.74
N ASP A 20 0.05 -7.92 -18.57
CA ASP A 20 0.52 -7.87 -19.95
C ASP A 20 2.04 -7.64 -19.98
N THR A 21 2.74 -8.58 -20.60
CA THR A 21 4.20 -8.53 -20.78
C THR A 21 4.59 -8.09 -22.18
N ASN A 22 3.64 -8.04 -23.12
CA ASN A 22 3.89 -7.92 -24.56
C ASN A 22 4.87 -8.97 -25.13
N ILE A 23 5.10 -10.08 -24.43
CA ILE A 23 5.93 -11.21 -24.88
C ILE A 23 5.01 -12.36 -25.26
N ASP A 24 4.90 -12.65 -26.56
CA ASP A 24 4.04 -13.72 -27.06
C ASP A 24 4.69 -15.10 -26.86
N VAL A 25 4.38 -15.78 -25.75
CA VAL A 25 4.95 -17.11 -25.43
C VAL A 25 4.43 -18.22 -26.32
N SER A 26 3.43 -17.97 -27.17
CA SER A 26 3.02 -18.91 -28.21
C SER A 26 4.04 -19.05 -29.35
N ARG A 27 5.08 -18.19 -29.36
CA ARG A 27 6.14 -18.11 -30.38
C ARG A 27 7.53 -18.41 -29.81
N PRO A 28 7.80 -19.65 -29.36
CA PRO A 28 9.06 -20.02 -28.71
C PRO A 28 10.28 -19.94 -29.64
N GLU A 29 10.08 -19.85 -30.97
CA GLU A 29 11.12 -19.70 -31.98
C GLU A 29 11.83 -18.33 -31.92
N LYS A 30 11.22 -17.33 -31.30
CA LYS A 30 11.82 -16.00 -31.13
C LYS A 30 12.83 -16.04 -29.99
N GLN A 31 14.08 -15.64 -30.27
CA GLN A 31 15.17 -15.62 -29.28
C GLN A 31 14.81 -14.87 -27.98
N GLY A 32 14.08 -13.76 -28.08
CA GLY A 32 13.62 -13.00 -26.91
C GLY A 32 12.65 -13.79 -26.03
N VAL A 33 11.75 -14.58 -26.63
CA VAL A 33 10.81 -15.45 -25.91
C VAL A 33 11.57 -16.61 -25.27
N THR A 34 12.51 -17.23 -25.98
CA THR A 34 13.35 -18.30 -25.41
C THR A 34 14.14 -17.82 -24.20
N SER A 35 14.78 -16.65 -24.29
CA SER A 35 15.53 -16.05 -23.18
C SER A 35 14.62 -15.71 -21.99
N TYR A 36 13.41 -15.22 -22.27
CA TYR A 36 12.41 -14.95 -21.25
C TYR A 36 11.97 -16.22 -20.50
N LEU A 37 11.63 -17.29 -21.24
CA LEU A 37 11.25 -18.58 -20.66
C LEU A 37 12.39 -19.21 -19.86
N GLN A 38 13.64 -19.07 -20.33
CA GLN A 38 14.81 -19.51 -19.59
C GLN A 38 14.95 -18.76 -18.26
N GLN A 39 14.78 -17.44 -18.25
CA GLN A 39 14.83 -16.66 -17.01
C GLN A 39 13.74 -17.06 -16.01
N LEU A 40 12.54 -17.38 -16.48
CA LEU A 40 11.48 -17.92 -15.61
C LEU A 40 11.90 -19.27 -15.03
N SER A 41 12.41 -20.16 -15.87
CA SER A 41 12.92 -21.48 -15.45
C SER A 41 14.03 -21.35 -14.40
N ASP A 42 15.01 -20.47 -14.62
CA ASP A 42 16.14 -20.23 -13.71
C ASP A 42 15.68 -19.74 -12.33
N LEU A 43 14.57 -19.00 -12.29
CA LEU A 43 13.97 -18.48 -11.06
C LEU A 43 12.92 -19.43 -10.45
N SER A 44 12.78 -20.65 -10.97
CA SER A 44 11.72 -21.59 -10.58
C SER A 44 10.32 -20.97 -10.66
N LEU A 45 10.11 -20.12 -11.66
CA LEU A 45 8.85 -19.46 -11.98
C LEU A 45 8.18 -20.19 -13.15
N THR A 46 6.89 -20.46 -13.01
CA THR A 46 6.08 -21.14 -14.02
C THR A 46 4.96 -20.24 -14.49
N GLN A 47 4.86 -20.02 -15.79
CA GLN A 47 3.71 -19.38 -16.43
C GLN A 47 2.60 -20.44 -16.58
N LEU A 48 1.36 -20.12 -16.18
CA LEU A 48 0.23 -21.07 -16.08
C LEU A 48 -0.81 -20.98 -17.20
N ILE A 49 -0.79 -19.92 -18.02
CA ILE A 49 -1.81 -19.69 -19.05
C ILE A 49 -1.30 -20.19 -20.38
N THR A 50 -2.04 -21.13 -20.98
CA THR A 50 -1.66 -21.76 -22.26
C THR A 50 -2.54 -21.34 -23.44
N ALA A 51 -3.66 -20.67 -23.17
CA ALA A 51 -4.58 -20.17 -24.19
C ALA A 51 -4.29 -18.69 -24.52
N PRO A 52 -4.53 -18.24 -25.76
CA PRO A 52 -4.34 -16.84 -26.13
C PRO A 52 -5.17 -15.89 -25.26
N THR A 53 -4.58 -14.78 -24.87
CA THR A 53 -5.21 -13.76 -24.01
C THR A 53 -5.66 -12.55 -24.80
N ARG A 54 -5.11 -12.34 -26.00
CA ARG A 54 -5.60 -11.35 -26.96
C ARG A 54 -6.20 -12.05 -28.16
N PRO A 55 -7.53 -12.21 -28.24
CA PRO A 55 -8.20 -12.81 -29.37
C PRO A 55 -8.09 -11.92 -30.63
N GLY A 56 -8.14 -12.54 -31.82
CA GLY A 56 -8.09 -11.82 -33.09
C GLY A 56 -7.75 -12.74 -34.26
N GLN A 57 -7.44 -12.15 -35.42
CA GLN A 57 -6.98 -12.91 -36.60
C GLN A 57 -5.67 -13.66 -36.33
N ASN A 58 -4.78 -13.05 -35.56
CA ASN A 58 -3.54 -13.64 -35.08
C ASN A 58 -3.57 -13.61 -33.54
N PRO A 59 -4.18 -14.62 -32.90
CA PRO A 59 -4.33 -14.65 -31.45
C PRO A 59 -2.96 -14.74 -30.78
N THR A 60 -2.75 -13.98 -29.71
CA THR A 60 -1.46 -13.94 -28.99
C THR A 60 -1.62 -14.19 -27.50
N LEU A 61 -0.59 -14.77 -26.88
CA LEU A 61 -0.54 -15.02 -25.45
C LEU A 61 0.49 -14.08 -24.83
N ILE A 62 0.03 -12.89 -24.42
CA ILE A 62 0.89 -11.80 -23.93
C ILE A 62 0.61 -11.41 -22.48
N ASP A 63 -0.59 -11.74 -21.97
CA ASP A 63 -0.92 -11.64 -20.56
C ASP A 63 -0.48 -12.93 -19.86
N HIS A 64 0.35 -12.80 -18.84
CA HIS A 64 0.94 -13.93 -18.15
C HIS A 64 0.41 -14.06 -16.73
N PHE A 65 0.27 -15.31 -16.28
CA PHE A 65 0.12 -15.64 -14.87
C PHE A 65 1.30 -16.50 -14.47
N ILE A 66 2.23 -15.95 -13.70
CA ILE A 66 3.48 -16.59 -13.33
C ILE A 66 3.54 -16.80 -11.82
N THR A 67 4.00 -17.97 -11.37
CA THR A 67 4.16 -18.26 -9.94
C THR A 67 5.33 -19.19 -9.64
N ASN A 68 5.89 -19.09 -8.44
CA ASN A 68 6.85 -20.06 -7.87
C ASN A 68 6.16 -21.20 -7.10
N LYS A 69 4.82 -21.17 -6.97
CA LYS A 69 4.00 -22.14 -6.25
C LYS A 69 2.83 -22.62 -7.12
N PRO A 70 3.10 -23.26 -8.28
CA PRO A 70 2.04 -23.76 -9.16
C PRO A 70 1.11 -24.75 -8.44
N GLU A 71 1.62 -25.51 -7.47
CA GLU A 71 0.87 -26.46 -6.65
C GLU A 71 -0.21 -25.81 -5.76
N LEU A 72 -0.09 -24.52 -5.47
CA LEU A 72 -1.09 -23.75 -4.73
C LEU A 72 -2.15 -23.12 -5.64
N THR A 73 -2.00 -23.27 -6.95
CA THR A 73 -2.87 -22.63 -7.96
C THR A 73 -3.63 -23.68 -8.74
N SER A 74 -4.92 -23.42 -8.98
CA SER A 74 -5.81 -24.30 -9.72
C SER A 74 -6.70 -23.50 -10.65
N ASN A 75 -7.24 -24.15 -11.68
CA ASN A 75 -8.23 -23.56 -12.58
C ASN A 75 -7.75 -22.26 -13.28
N ALA A 76 -6.46 -22.20 -13.62
CA ALA A 76 -5.87 -21.13 -14.42
C ALA A 76 -6.42 -21.23 -15.86
N ARG A 77 -7.11 -20.17 -16.30
CA ARG A 77 -7.79 -20.14 -17.60
C ARG A 77 -7.95 -18.73 -18.12
N VAL A 78 -8.19 -18.65 -19.43
CA VAL A 78 -8.66 -17.44 -20.10
C VAL A 78 -10.18 -17.42 -20.11
N VAL A 79 -10.77 -16.26 -19.83
CA VAL A 79 -12.22 -16.01 -19.80
C VAL A 79 -12.51 -14.90 -20.81
N SER A 80 -13.34 -15.22 -21.80
CA SER A 80 -13.71 -14.30 -22.88
C SER A 80 -14.26 -12.99 -22.31
N CYS A 81 -13.72 -11.87 -22.77
CA CYS A 81 -14.08 -10.53 -22.33
C CYS A 81 -14.52 -9.69 -23.54
N ASN A 82 -15.67 -9.04 -23.45
CA ASN A 82 -16.24 -8.24 -24.55
C ASN A 82 -16.13 -6.73 -24.33
N ILE A 83 -15.33 -6.30 -23.35
CA ILE A 83 -15.12 -4.89 -23.00
C ILE A 83 -13.68 -4.41 -23.27
N SER A 84 -12.80 -5.29 -23.75
CA SER A 84 -11.41 -5.02 -24.12
C SER A 84 -11.03 -5.92 -25.29
N ASP A 85 -9.95 -5.59 -25.99
CA ASP A 85 -9.30 -6.49 -26.94
C ASP A 85 -8.50 -7.61 -26.28
N HIS A 86 -8.39 -7.61 -24.94
CA HIS A 86 -7.84 -8.70 -24.14
C HIS A 86 -8.93 -9.43 -23.36
N ASP A 87 -8.85 -10.76 -23.37
CA ASP A 87 -9.59 -11.67 -22.52
C ASP A 87 -9.00 -11.71 -21.10
N LEU A 88 -9.84 -12.03 -20.12
CA LEU A 88 -9.44 -12.04 -18.71
C LEU A 88 -8.68 -13.31 -18.37
N ILE A 89 -7.67 -13.19 -17.51
CA ILE A 89 -7.06 -14.35 -16.84
C ILE A 89 -7.72 -14.56 -15.47
N ALA A 90 -8.12 -15.80 -15.20
CA ALA A 90 -8.64 -16.22 -13.91
C ALA A 90 -7.91 -17.47 -13.39
N ALA A 91 -7.59 -17.52 -12.11
CA ALA A 91 -7.26 -18.77 -11.40
C ALA A 91 -7.71 -18.71 -9.94
N THR A 92 -7.68 -19.87 -9.29
CA THR A 92 -8.00 -20.04 -7.87
C THR A 92 -6.72 -20.39 -7.11
N VAL A 93 -6.41 -19.59 -6.09
CA VAL A 93 -5.20 -19.79 -5.26
C VAL A 93 -5.59 -20.25 -3.87
N SER A 94 -4.97 -21.34 -3.42
CA SER A 94 -5.08 -21.88 -2.07
C SER A 94 -4.13 -21.14 -1.13
N VAL A 95 -4.61 -20.10 -0.46
CA VAL A 95 -3.81 -19.34 0.52
C VAL A 95 -4.33 -19.58 1.94
N VAL A 96 -3.43 -19.93 2.86
CA VAL A 96 -3.72 -19.84 4.30
C VAL A 96 -3.79 -18.36 4.65
N LYS A 97 -5.01 -17.83 4.74
CA LYS A 97 -5.23 -16.43 5.08
C LYS A 97 -4.82 -16.20 6.53
N THR A 98 -3.62 -15.69 6.78
CA THR A 98 -3.24 -15.19 8.10
C THR A 98 -4.26 -14.14 8.50
N ARG A 99 -5.04 -14.40 9.57
CA ARG A 99 -6.05 -13.46 10.02
C ARG A 99 -5.38 -12.11 10.28
N HIS A 100 -5.92 -11.06 9.67
CA HIS A 100 -5.46 -9.70 9.92
C HIS A 100 -5.63 -9.39 11.41
N VAL A 101 -4.51 -9.18 12.11
CA VAL A 101 -4.54 -8.73 13.50
C VAL A 101 -5.09 -7.30 13.51
N VAL A 102 -6.24 -7.12 14.15
CA VAL A 102 -6.87 -5.80 14.28
C VAL A 102 -6.05 -5.00 15.28
N ASN A 103 -5.41 -3.91 14.81
CA ASN A 103 -4.78 -2.97 15.72
C ASN A 103 -5.86 -2.14 16.41
N THR A 104 -5.86 -2.16 17.74
CA THR A 104 -6.77 -1.37 18.56
C THR A 104 -6.01 -0.36 19.40
N ILE A 105 -6.57 0.83 19.55
CA ILE A 105 -6.07 1.83 20.50
C ILE A 105 -7.18 2.29 21.43
N ASN A 106 -6.77 2.71 22.62
CA ASN A 106 -7.64 3.24 23.66
C ASN A 106 -7.68 4.76 23.54
N VAL A 107 -8.86 5.35 23.38
CA VAL A 107 -9.03 6.80 23.21
C VAL A 107 -10.17 7.33 24.08
N ARG A 108 -10.03 8.57 24.54
CA ARG A 108 -11.14 9.40 25.03
C ARG A 108 -11.52 10.39 23.95
N SER A 109 -12.80 10.40 23.56
CA SER A 109 -13.27 11.39 22.58
C SER A 109 -13.79 12.62 23.29
N THR A 110 -13.21 13.78 22.97
CA THR A 110 -13.68 15.10 23.44
C THR A 110 -14.78 15.69 22.55
N ARG A 111 -15.08 15.05 21.41
CA ARG A 111 -15.87 15.64 20.31
C ARG A 111 -17.32 15.97 20.69
N ARG A 112 -17.90 15.28 21.66
CA ARG A 112 -19.31 15.44 22.09
C ARG A 112 -19.43 15.61 23.60
N VAL A 113 -18.38 16.10 24.24
CA VAL A 113 -18.42 16.36 25.68
C VAL A 113 -19.30 17.57 25.93
N ASN A 114 -20.23 17.44 26.86
CA ASN A 114 -20.93 18.60 27.41
C ASN A 114 -20.00 19.24 28.44
N THR A 115 -19.34 20.32 28.03
CA THR A 115 -18.36 21.03 28.87
C THR A 115 -18.98 21.63 30.10
N ASP A 116 -20.22 22.13 30.01
CA ASP A 116 -20.90 22.78 31.13
C ASP A 116 -21.23 21.75 32.22
N ALA A 117 -21.72 20.57 31.81
CA ALA A 117 -21.99 19.47 32.74
C ALA A 117 -20.70 18.93 33.38
N LEU A 118 -19.62 18.80 32.61
CA LEU A 118 -18.31 18.41 33.13
C LEU A 118 -17.79 19.40 34.17
N CYS A 119 -17.85 20.70 33.86
CA CYS A 119 -17.44 21.76 34.77
C CYS A 119 -18.29 21.76 36.04
N LEU A 120 -19.61 21.58 35.92
CA LEU A 120 -20.51 21.51 37.05
C LEU A 120 -20.17 20.34 37.99
N ASP A 121 -19.96 19.14 37.44
CA ASP A 121 -19.61 17.96 38.24
C ASP A 121 -18.25 18.13 38.93
N LEU A 122 -17.27 18.76 38.27
CA LEU A 122 -15.98 19.08 38.88
C LEU A 122 -16.10 20.14 39.99
N LEU A 123 -16.97 21.13 39.82
CA LEU A 123 -17.23 22.17 40.83
C LEU A 123 -17.96 21.62 42.06
N GLN A 124 -18.85 20.63 41.86
CA GLN A 124 -19.63 20.01 42.93
C GLN A 124 -18.89 18.89 43.67
N ALA A 125 -17.79 18.38 43.11
CA ALA A 125 -17.03 17.31 43.72
C ALA A 125 -16.35 17.74 45.04
N ASP A 126 -16.24 16.81 45.99
CA ASP A 126 -15.51 17.05 47.24
C ASP A 126 -13.99 16.94 47.02
N TRP A 127 -13.31 18.09 47.11
CA TRP A 127 -11.86 18.21 47.01
C TRP A 127 -11.18 18.31 48.38
N SER A 128 -11.92 18.26 49.49
CA SER A 128 -11.36 18.36 50.84
C SER A 128 -10.24 17.34 51.12
N PRO A 129 -10.34 16.07 50.69
CA PRO A 129 -9.25 15.10 50.86
C PRO A 129 -7.95 15.50 50.17
N LEU A 130 -8.03 16.13 49.00
CA LEU A 130 -6.87 16.63 48.25
C LEU A 130 -6.15 17.73 49.02
N TYR A 131 -6.90 18.68 49.59
CA TYR A 131 -6.33 19.79 50.35
C TYR A 131 -5.75 19.35 51.70
N GLY A 132 -6.33 18.31 52.32
CA GLY A 132 -5.87 17.74 53.58
C GLY A 132 -4.68 16.76 53.48
N ALA A 133 -4.26 16.37 52.29
CA ALA A 133 -3.18 15.41 52.10
C ALA A 133 -1.79 16.03 52.39
N ASN A 134 -0.92 15.26 53.06
CA ASN A 134 0.36 15.75 53.59
C ASN A 134 1.52 15.63 52.59
N SER A 135 1.48 14.64 51.69
CA SER A 135 2.53 14.40 50.70
C SER A 135 2.06 14.67 49.28
N THR A 136 2.99 14.93 48.37
CA THR A 136 2.68 15.10 46.94
C THR A 136 2.05 13.84 46.34
N SER A 137 2.51 12.65 46.75
CA SER A 137 1.98 11.36 46.30
C SER A 137 0.53 11.14 46.75
N ASP A 138 0.23 11.49 48.01
CA ASP A 138 -1.12 11.38 48.55
C ASP A 138 -2.06 12.38 47.87
N LYS A 139 -1.57 13.62 47.65
CA LYS A 139 -2.31 14.63 46.87
C LYS A 139 -2.64 14.12 45.47
N TRP A 140 -1.67 13.54 44.76
CA TRP A 140 -1.91 12.99 43.43
C TRP A 140 -2.95 11.87 43.45
N SER A 141 -2.89 10.99 44.45
CA SER A 141 -3.84 9.90 44.63
C SER A 141 -5.26 10.42 44.91
N CYS A 142 -5.40 11.39 45.82
CA CYS A 142 -6.67 12.05 46.09
C CYS A 142 -7.23 12.76 44.85
N PHE A 143 -6.38 13.48 44.11
CA PHE A 143 -6.78 14.13 42.85
C PHE A 143 -7.34 13.11 41.87
N LEU A 144 -6.62 12.02 41.60
CA LEU A 144 -7.07 10.98 40.68
C LEU A 144 -8.35 10.28 41.15
N SER A 145 -8.55 10.13 42.46
CA SER A 145 -9.74 9.50 43.02
C SER A 145 -11.01 10.32 42.77
N THR A 146 -10.90 11.66 42.74
CA THR A 146 -12.01 12.57 42.43
C THR A 146 -12.13 12.81 40.91
N TRP A 147 -11.01 13.02 40.23
CA TRP A 147 -10.95 13.38 38.81
C TRP A 147 -11.33 12.21 37.89
N SER A 148 -10.78 11.02 38.10
CA SER A 148 -10.92 9.91 37.16
C SER A 148 -12.38 9.48 36.95
N PRO A 149 -13.23 9.30 37.99
CA PRO A 149 -14.63 8.93 37.81
C PRO A 149 -15.44 9.97 37.02
N ILE A 150 -15.21 11.26 37.29
CA ILE A 150 -15.90 12.36 36.59
C ILE A 150 -15.51 12.35 35.10
N ILE A 151 -14.22 12.23 34.83
CA ILE A 151 -13.72 12.16 33.45
C ILE A 151 -14.17 10.88 32.73
N ASP A 152 -14.30 9.76 33.43
CA ASP A 152 -14.86 8.52 32.88
C ASP A 152 -16.34 8.64 32.54
N ALA A 153 -17.12 9.36 33.33
CA ALA A 153 -18.53 9.62 33.05
C ALA A 153 -18.72 10.49 31.80
N HIS A 154 -17.94 11.57 31.67
CA HIS A 154 -18.08 12.54 30.57
C HIS A 154 -17.33 12.15 29.30
N MET A 155 -16.21 11.43 29.44
CA MET A 155 -15.30 11.06 28.35
C MET A 155 -14.87 9.59 28.50
N PRO A 156 -15.79 8.62 28.40
CA PRO A 156 -15.47 7.23 28.63
C PRO A 156 -14.38 6.73 27.68
N MET A 157 -13.46 5.93 28.22
CA MET A 157 -12.46 5.22 27.43
C MET A 157 -13.16 4.31 26.42
N ARG A 158 -12.76 4.43 25.15
CA ARG A 158 -13.27 3.58 24.08
C ARG A 158 -12.12 2.94 23.33
N VAL A 159 -12.29 1.66 23.02
CA VAL A 159 -11.40 0.94 22.11
C VAL A 159 -11.85 1.24 20.69
N ILE A 160 -10.97 1.84 19.88
CA ILE A 160 -11.21 2.01 18.45
C ILE A 160 -10.32 1.09 17.66
N LYS A 161 -10.88 0.54 16.58
CA LYS A 161 -10.15 -0.27 15.61
C LYS A 161 -9.48 0.65 14.60
N LEU A 162 -8.17 0.58 14.51
CA LEU A 162 -7.42 1.27 13.47
C LEU A 162 -7.64 0.53 12.15
N LYS A 163 -8.20 1.24 11.16
CA LYS A 163 -8.37 0.72 9.81
C LYS A 163 -7.05 0.62 9.04
N HIS A 164 -6.08 1.48 9.38
CA HIS A 164 -4.78 1.54 8.70
C HIS A 164 -3.66 1.26 9.70
N ARG A 165 -2.62 0.58 9.22
CA ARG A 165 -1.35 0.50 9.96
C ARG A 165 -0.74 1.90 10.00
N PRO A 166 -0.03 2.28 11.08
CA PRO A 166 0.84 3.44 11.02
C PRO A 166 1.79 3.22 9.84
N TYR A 167 1.94 4.24 8.99
CA TYR A 167 2.84 4.23 7.83
C TYR A 167 4.19 4.76 8.32
N PRO A 168 5.15 3.91 8.75
CA PRO A 168 6.33 4.39 9.46
C PRO A 168 7.22 5.23 8.53
N TRP A 169 7.20 4.92 7.23
CA TRP A 169 7.87 5.71 6.18
C TRP A 169 7.33 7.13 6.02
N LEU A 170 6.12 7.44 6.52
CA LEU A 170 5.58 8.80 6.48
C LEU A 170 6.21 9.69 7.57
N GLN A 171 6.85 9.08 8.56
CA GLN A 171 7.60 9.76 9.62
C GLN A 171 9.09 9.90 9.28
N ASP A 172 9.50 9.41 8.10
CA ASP A 172 10.85 9.60 7.58
C ASP A 172 11.03 11.06 7.17
N ASP A 173 12.10 11.70 7.64
CA ASP A 173 12.35 13.11 7.41
C ASP A 173 12.54 13.40 5.91
N ASP A 174 13.20 12.50 5.16
CA ASP A 174 13.43 12.64 3.72
C ASP A 174 12.09 12.62 2.96
N VAL A 175 11.19 11.70 3.34
CA VAL A 175 9.85 11.59 2.74
C VAL A 175 9.02 12.84 3.03
N ARG A 176 9.11 13.39 4.25
CA ARG A 176 8.39 14.60 4.64
C ARG A 176 8.90 15.82 3.90
N GLU A 177 10.21 15.95 3.73
CA GLU A 177 10.83 17.03 2.95
C GLU A 177 10.42 16.95 1.48
N ALA A 178 10.46 15.76 0.88
CA ALA A 178 10.01 15.55 -0.50
C ALA A 178 8.52 15.91 -0.67
N MET A 179 7.68 15.52 0.30
CA MET A 179 6.25 15.86 0.30
C MET A 179 6.02 17.37 0.40
N ALA A 180 6.76 18.06 1.27
CA ALA A 180 6.68 19.51 1.40
C ALA A 180 7.12 20.23 0.11
N ALA A 181 8.23 19.80 -0.50
CA ALA A 181 8.72 20.35 -1.76
C ALA A 181 7.71 20.15 -2.91
N ARG A 182 7.06 18.99 -2.99
CA ARG A 182 5.96 18.74 -3.92
C ARG A 182 4.79 19.70 -3.69
N ASP A 183 4.39 19.90 -2.44
CA ASP A 183 3.24 20.75 -2.10
C ASP A 183 3.52 22.21 -2.41
N GLN A 184 4.75 22.68 -2.19
CA GLN A 184 5.19 24.01 -2.62
C GLN A 184 5.16 24.14 -4.15
N ALA A 185 5.76 23.19 -4.89
CA ALA A 185 5.73 23.22 -6.35
C ALA A 185 4.30 23.18 -6.93
N ARG A 186 3.36 22.54 -6.23
CA ARG A 186 1.93 22.55 -6.60
C ARG A 186 1.33 23.95 -6.45
N VAL A 187 1.66 24.66 -5.37
CA VAL A 187 1.23 26.05 -5.15
C VAL A 187 1.84 26.96 -6.21
N ASP A 188 3.13 26.83 -6.48
CA ASP A 188 3.84 27.65 -7.47
C ASP A 188 3.24 27.45 -8.88
N ARG A 189 2.92 26.21 -9.26
CA ARG A 189 2.22 25.92 -10.51
C ARG A 189 0.82 26.55 -10.57
N GLN A 190 0.10 26.61 -9.45
CA GLN A 190 -1.23 27.24 -9.39
C GLN A 190 -1.15 28.77 -9.47
N LEU A 191 -0.12 29.37 -8.87
CA LEU A 191 0.10 30.81 -8.89
C LEU A 191 0.70 31.29 -10.21
N THR A 192 1.58 30.50 -10.83
CA THR A 192 2.29 30.84 -12.07
C THR A 192 2.31 29.64 -13.01
N PRO A 193 1.20 29.37 -13.72
CA PRO A 193 1.14 28.24 -14.64
C PRO A 193 2.03 28.47 -15.86
N CYS A 194 3.11 27.69 -16.00
CA CYS A 194 3.98 27.67 -17.17
C CYS A 194 4.72 26.33 -17.29
N ASP A 195 5.43 26.10 -18.40
CA ASP A 195 6.14 24.83 -18.63
C ASP A 195 7.20 24.55 -17.56
N ALA A 196 7.85 25.59 -17.04
CA ALA A 196 8.85 25.46 -15.98
C ALA A 196 8.21 24.99 -14.65
N THR A 197 7.08 25.57 -14.24
CA THR A 197 6.40 25.16 -13.00
C THR A 197 5.70 23.81 -13.12
N GLU A 198 5.25 23.44 -14.32
CA GLU A 198 4.74 22.10 -14.61
C GLU A 198 5.86 21.05 -14.59
N ALA A 199 7.04 21.35 -15.17
CA ALA A 199 8.21 20.47 -15.12
C ALA A 199 8.72 20.27 -13.68
N GLU A 200 8.84 21.35 -12.91
CA GLU A 200 9.25 21.31 -11.50
C GLU A 200 8.26 20.50 -10.65
N PHE A 201 6.95 20.73 -10.82
CA PHE A 201 5.95 19.92 -10.13
C PHE A 201 6.04 18.43 -10.49
N ARG A 202 6.25 18.10 -11.76
CA ARG A 202 6.45 16.70 -12.20
C ARG A 202 7.67 16.08 -11.53
N LEU A 203 8.79 16.80 -11.47
CA LEU A 203 10.04 16.35 -10.85
C LEU A 203 9.84 16.07 -9.36
N ARG A 204 9.29 17.04 -8.60
CA ARG A 204 9.06 16.91 -7.15
C ARG A 204 8.02 15.83 -6.83
N ARG A 205 6.98 15.71 -7.65
CA ARG A 205 5.99 14.63 -7.53
C ARG A 205 6.63 13.25 -7.71
N ASN A 206 7.57 13.13 -8.64
CA ASN A 206 8.27 11.87 -8.90
C ASN A 206 9.26 11.52 -7.78
N ALA A 207 9.93 12.51 -7.18
CA ALA A 207 10.82 12.30 -6.03
C ALA A 207 10.11 11.64 -4.84
N VAL A 208 8.91 12.13 -4.47
CA VAL A 208 8.09 11.52 -3.40
C VAL A 208 7.78 10.04 -3.66
N LYS A 209 7.63 9.63 -4.94
CA LYS A 209 7.38 8.21 -5.30
C LYS A 209 8.61 7.32 -5.12
N VAL A 210 9.80 7.91 -5.19
CA VAL A 210 11.08 7.20 -5.01
C VAL A 210 11.35 7.01 -3.51
N ASP A 211 11.15 8.05 -2.70
CA ASP A 211 11.50 8.03 -1.27
C ASP A 211 10.49 7.24 -0.42
N THR A 212 9.24 7.07 -0.88
CA THR A 212 8.19 6.33 -0.16
C THR A 212 8.34 4.80 -0.14
N LYS A 213 9.51 4.21 -0.43
CA LYS A 213 9.66 2.76 -0.62
C LYS A 213 10.82 2.09 0.15
N PRO A 214 10.55 1.64 1.38
CA PRO A 214 11.06 0.35 1.86
C PRO A 214 9.87 -0.60 2.12
N GLY A 215 9.32 -1.23 1.08
CA GLY A 215 8.52 -2.47 1.27
C GLY A 215 7.15 -2.60 0.60
N VAL A 216 6.58 -1.55 -0.01
CA VAL A 216 5.36 -1.69 -0.85
C VAL A 216 5.70 -1.36 -2.30
N ARG A 217 6.19 -2.36 -3.04
CA ARG A 217 6.20 -2.32 -4.50
C ARG A 217 4.82 -2.75 -4.99
N PHE A 218 3.97 -1.79 -5.33
CA PHE A 218 3.10 -2.00 -6.48
C PHE A 218 4.02 -2.03 -7.70
N ILE A 219 4.26 -3.22 -8.26
CA ILE A 219 4.79 -3.34 -9.61
C ILE A 219 3.60 -3.06 -10.52
N LEU A 220 3.37 -1.78 -10.80
CA LEU A 220 2.69 -1.41 -12.04
C LEU A 220 3.78 -1.43 -13.11
N PRO A 221 3.63 -2.21 -14.19
CA PRO A 221 4.53 -2.12 -15.32
C PRO A 221 4.25 -0.79 -16.06
N ASP A 222 4.88 0.29 -15.61
CA ASP A 222 5.08 1.48 -16.44
C ASP A 222 6.27 1.21 -17.37
N ILE A 223 6.09 0.33 -18.36
CA ILE A 223 7.03 0.16 -19.47
C ILE A 223 6.25 0.28 -20.78
N ILE A 224 5.95 1.52 -21.16
CA ILE A 224 5.82 1.93 -22.55
C ILE A 224 6.73 3.15 -22.73
N GLN A 225 7.50 3.11 -23.83
CA GLN A 225 8.45 4.10 -24.35
C GLN A 225 9.85 4.11 -23.72
N GLU A 226 10.74 3.31 -24.31
CA GLU A 226 11.92 3.78 -25.05
C GLU A 226 12.69 2.56 -25.56
N LEU A 227 12.23 2.00 -26.68
CA LEU A 227 13.10 1.33 -27.63
C LEU A 227 13.04 2.20 -28.88
N GLU A 228 14.02 3.09 -28.99
CA GLU A 228 14.42 3.68 -30.26
C GLU A 228 14.68 2.51 -31.23
N ILE A 229 13.75 2.32 -32.14
CA ILE A 229 14.04 1.64 -33.40
C ILE A 229 14.75 2.69 -34.24
N GLU A 230 16.06 2.84 -34.01
CA GLU A 230 16.94 3.46 -35.00
C GLU A 230 17.20 2.45 -36.12
N ASP A 231 16.50 2.71 -37.22
CA ASP A 231 16.91 2.65 -38.61
C ASP A 231 17.42 1.34 -39.26
N MET A 232 16.63 0.96 -40.28
CA MET A 232 17.04 0.73 -41.68
C MET A 232 17.91 -0.50 -42.02
N ALA A 233 17.24 -1.56 -42.49
CA ALA A 233 17.35 -2.11 -43.86
C ALA A 233 16.43 -3.33 -44.04
#